data_AF-A0A4R4Z5T5-F1
#
_entry.id   AF-A0A4R4Z5T5-F1
#
_cell.length_a   1.000
_cell.length_b   1.000
_cell.length_c   1.000
_cell.angle_alpha   90.00
_cell.angle_beta   90.00
_cell.angle_gamma   90.00
#
_symmetry.space_group_name_H-M   'P 1'
#
loop_
_entity.id
_entity.type
_entity.pdbx_description
1 polymer ?
#
loop_
_entity_poly.entity_id
_entity_poly.type
_entity_poly.pdbx_seq_one_letter_code
_entity_poly.pdbx_strand_id
1 'polypeptide(L)'
;MDEGWDQELDTLVRTIPEGWSRAEIAGQAWGVTRTTHAGGKVISLNAERLSDTEQLGANVWITSEGLVLRPCEVPAEKVMRFLRAAAKVYTD
;
A
#
# COMPACT_ATOMS: atom_id res chain seq x y z
N MET A 1 12.54 12.20 -11.55
CA MET A 1 11.45 12.22 -10.56
C MET A 1 10.20 12.63 -11.32
N ASP A 2 9.10 11.92 -11.13
CA ASP A 2 7.77 12.33 -11.60
C ASP A 2 7.00 12.75 -10.35
N GLU A 3 6.88 14.06 -10.11
CA GLU A 3 6.28 14.59 -8.88
C GLU A 3 4.82 14.13 -8.71
N GLY A 4 4.12 13.83 -9.81
CA GLY A 4 2.77 13.29 -9.77
C GLY A 4 2.72 11.85 -9.23
N TRP A 5 3.71 11.03 -9.58
CA TRP A 5 3.81 9.65 -9.10
C TRP A 5 4.07 9.56 -7.59
N ASP A 6 5.01 10.38 -7.11
CA ASP A 6 5.38 10.39 -5.70
C ASP A 6 4.24 10.90 -4.82
N GLN A 7 3.55 11.97 -5.26
CA GLN A 7 2.38 12.51 -4.57
C GLN A 7 1.21 11.53 -4.57
N GLU A 8 0.96 10.80 -5.66
CA GLU A 8 -0.05 9.75 -5.70
C GLU A 8 0.29 8.62 -4.71
N LEU A 9 1.52 8.09 -4.76
CA LEU A 9 1.95 6.99 -3.91
C LEU A 9 1.88 7.33 -2.41
N ASP A 10 2.34 8.51 -2.01
CA ASP A 10 2.26 8.97 -0.61
C ASP A 10 0.80 9.05 -0.15
N THR A 11 -0.08 9.63 -0.98
CA THR A 11 -1.51 9.76 -0.68
C THR A 11 -2.15 8.38 -0.49
N LEU A 12 -2.00 7.48 -1.48
CA LEU A 12 -2.64 6.17 -1.47
C LEU A 12 -2.23 5.30 -0.29
N VAL A 13 -0.94 5.30 0.09
CA VAL A 13 -0.47 4.49 1.23
C VAL A 13 -0.86 5.12 2.59
N ARG A 14 -0.97 6.45 2.66
CA ARG A 14 -1.36 7.14 3.91
C ARG A 14 -2.85 7.06 4.21
N THR A 15 -3.72 6.86 3.22
CA THR A 15 -5.13 6.53 3.45
C THR A 15 -5.28 5.32 4.39
N ILE A 16 -4.41 4.31 4.23
CA ILE A 16 -4.29 3.05 5.01
C ILE A 16 -5.61 2.56 5.65
N PRO A 17 -5.80 2.52 6.99
CA PRO A 17 -5.14 3.30 8.06
C PRO A 17 -3.88 2.62 8.64
N GLU A 18 -3.51 2.85 9.91
CA GLU A 18 -2.39 2.17 10.62
C GLU A 18 -2.86 0.88 11.32
N GLY A 19 -2.01 -0.14 11.37
CA GLY A 19 -2.34 -1.44 11.94
C GLY A 19 -3.06 -2.35 10.93
N TRP A 20 -3.74 -3.38 11.44
CA TRP A 20 -4.54 -4.32 10.64
C TRP A 20 -5.99 -3.83 10.49
N SER A 21 -6.53 -3.96 9.29
CA SER A 21 -7.93 -3.70 8.97
C SER A 21 -8.45 -4.74 7.96
N ARG A 22 -9.77 -4.98 7.97
CA ARG A 22 -10.44 -5.80 6.95
C ARG A 22 -11.14 -4.89 5.95
N ALA A 23 -10.97 -5.15 4.65
CA ALA A 23 -11.58 -4.37 3.59
C ALA A 23 -12.01 -5.26 2.40
N GLU A 24 -13.11 -4.88 1.72
CA GLU A 24 -13.57 -5.50 0.48
C GLU A 24 -12.99 -4.75 -0.72
N ILE A 25 -11.82 -5.17 -1.20
CA ILE A 25 -11.05 -4.46 -2.23
C ILE A 25 -11.21 -5.19 -3.56
N ALA A 26 -11.74 -4.48 -4.55
CA ALA A 26 -12.08 -5.02 -5.88
C ALA A 26 -13.02 -6.25 -5.82
N GLY A 27 -13.97 -6.27 -4.87
CA GLY A 27 -14.93 -7.36 -4.69
C GLY A 27 -14.31 -8.64 -4.11
N GLN A 28 -13.21 -8.52 -3.37
CA GLN A 28 -12.54 -9.61 -2.65
C GLN A 28 -12.24 -9.16 -1.22
N ALA A 29 -12.38 -10.07 -0.26
CA ALA A 29 -12.08 -9.80 1.15
C ALA A 29 -10.56 -9.84 1.40
N TRP A 30 -9.99 -8.76 1.93
CA TRP A 30 -8.58 -8.68 2.32
C TRP A 30 -8.41 -8.34 3.80
N GLY A 31 -7.40 -8.93 4.43
CA GLY A 31 -6.74 -8.37 5.60
C GLY A 31 -5.60 -7.48 5.10
N VAL A 32 -5.57 -6.22 5.54
CA VAL A 32 -4.57 -5.23 5.15
C VAL A 32 -3.91 -4.67 6.39
N THR A 33 -2.60 -4.84 6.49
CA THR A 33 -1.75 -4.27 7.54
C THR A 33 -0.89 -3.17 6.95
N ARG A 34 -0.96 -1.97 7.52
CA ARG A 34 0.05 -0.92 7.30
C ARG A 34 0.82 -0.67 8.58
N THR A 35 2.15 -0.60 8.47
CA THR A 35 3.03 -0.29 9.59
C THR A 35 4.01 0.81 9.21
N THR A 36 4.08 1.84 10.03
CA THR A 36 4.99 2.97 9.88
C THR A 36 6.25 2.74 10.70
N HIS A 37 7.40 2.71 10.03
CA HIS A 37 8.71 2.40 10.60
C HIS A 37 9.68 3.59 10.51
N ALA A 38 10.83 3.46 11.20
CA ALA A 38 11.97 4.39 11.09
C ALA A 38 11.61 5.88 11.30
N GLY A 39 10.66 6.18 12.19
CA GLY A 39 10.20 7.54 12.45
C GLY A 39 9.41 8.17 11.29
N GLY A 40 8.67 7.36 10.52
CA GLY A 40 7.90 7.82 9.37
C GLY A 40 8.63 7.75 8.03
N LYS A 41 9.87 7.25 7.99
CA LYS A 41 10.70 7.17 6.77
C LYS A 41 10.44 5.93 5.91
N VAL A 42 9.81 4.90 6.47
CA VAL A 42 9.42 3.70 5.74
C VAL A 42 7.99 3.34 6.14
N ILE A 43 7.14 3.07 5.15
CA ILE A 43 5.79 2.54 5.37
C ILE A 43 5.73 1.16 4.73
N SER A 44 5.47 0.14 5.54
CA SER A 44 5.29 -1.24 5.09
C SER A 44 3.80 -1.53 4.92
N LEU A 45 3.44 -2.16 3.81
CA LEU A 45 2.11 -2.65 3.50
C LEU A 45 2.18 -4.16 3.30
N ASN A 46 1.31 -4.90 3.98
CA ASN A 46 1.04 -6.31 3.72
C ASN A 46 -0.46 -6.52 3.56
N ALA A 47 -0.88 -7.12 2.45
CA ALA A 47 -2.26 -7.50 2.21
C ALA A 47 -2.35 -9.00 1.92
N GLU A 48 -3.30 -9.67 2.56
CA GLU A 48 -3.60 -11.10 2.37
C GLU A 48 -5.08 -11.25 1.99
N ARG A 49 -5.38 -12.03 0.96
CA ARG A 49 -6.78 -12.31 0.60
C ARG A 49 -7.32 -13.36 1.56
N LEU A 50 -8.48 -13.09 2.16
CA LEU A 50 -9.06 -13.94 3.20
C LEU A 50 -9.77 -15.19 2.67
N SER A 51 -9.74 -15.42 1.35
CA SER A 51 -10.38 -16.55 0.67
C SER A 51 -9.40 -17.57 0.06
N ASP A 52 -8.11 -17.21 -0.09
CA ASP A 52 -7.09 -18.04 -0.71
C ASP A 52 -5.69 -17.69 -0.17
N THR A 53 -4.63 -18.06 -0.86
CA THR A 53 -3.24 -17.81 -0.46
C THR A 53 -2.61 -16.61 -1.16
N GLU A 54 -3.39 -15.74 -1.83
CA GLU A 54 -2.84 -14.58 -2.51
C GLU A 54 -2.43 -13.48 -1.51
N GLN A 55 -1.17 -13.07 -1.61
CA GLN A 55 -0.59 -12.01 -0.78
C GLN A 55 0.08 -10.93 -1.63
N LEU A 56 0.21 -9.74 -1.05
CA LEU A 56 0.83 -8.58 -1.65
C LEU A 56 1.59 -7.79 -0.57
N GLY A 57 2.91 -7.77 -0.68
CA GLY A 57 3.79 -7.00 0.21
C GLY A 57 4.52 -5.89 -0.54
N ALA A 58 4.64 -4.71 0.08
CA ALA A 58 5.47 -3.62 -0.42
C ALA A 58 5.94 -2.68 0.69
N ASN A 59 7.11 -2.08 0.51
CA ASN A 59 7.63 -1.00 1.34
C ASN A 59 7.70 0.30 0.52
N VAL A 60 7.21 1.40 1.08
CA VAL A 60 7.38 2.76 0.55
C VAL A 60 8.44 3.47 1.38
N TRP A 61 9.54 3.84 0.74
CA TRP A 61 10.65 4.54 1.37
C TRP A 61 10.57 6.02 1.04
N ILE A 62 10.56 6.87 2.06
CA ILE A 62 10.50 8.32 1.94
C ILE A 62 11.93 8.85 2.07
N THR A 63 12.49 9.32 0.96
CA THR A 63 13.88 9.75 0.85
C THR A 63 13.97 11.25 0.53
N SER A 64 15.17 11.83 0.59
CA SER A 64 15.42 13.20 0.13
C SER A 64 15.32 13.37 -1.39
N GLU A 65 15.28 12.28 -2.15
CA GLU A 65 15.22 12.24 -3.62
C GLU A 65 13.84 11.79 -4.14
N GLY A 66 12.82 11.76 -3.27
CA GLY A 66 11.47 11.30 -3.58
C GLY A 66 11.09 9.99 -2.89
N LEU A 67 9.98 9.39 -3.34
CA LEU A 67 9.47 8.13 -2.81
C LEU A 67 9.96 6.94 -3.64
N VAL A 68 10.35 5.86 -2.96
CA VAL A 68 10.76 4.61 -3.60
C VAL A 68 9.84 3.48 -3.20
N LEU A 69 9.02 3.02 -4.14
CA LEU A 69 8.23 1.80 -3.99
C LEU A 69 9.13 0.57 -4.15
N ARG A 70 9.14 -0.29 -3.13
CA ARG A 70 9.86 -1.58 -3.09
C ARG A 70 8.85 -2.71 -2.85
N PRO A 71 8.28 -3.31 -3.90
CA PRO A 71 7.48 -4.53 -3.78
C PRO A 71 8.32 -5.69 -3.25
N CYS A 72 7.68 -6.66 -2.58
CA CYS A 72 8.34 -7.87 -2.10
C CYS A 72 8.44 -8.92 -3.23
N GLU A 73 7.33 -9.58 -3.56
CA GLU A 73 7.28 -10.71 -4.52
C GLU A 73 6.38 -10.45 -5.74
N VAL A 74 5.87 -9.23 -5.90
CA VAL A 74 4.90 -8.85 -6.94
C VAL A 74 5.39 -7.66 -7.78
N PRO A 75 4.94 -7.49 -9.04
CA PRO A 75 5.26 -6.30 -9.82
C PRO A 75 4.76 -5.01 -9.17
N ALA A 76 5.54 -3.93 -9.27
CA ALA A 76 5.17 -2.61 -8.74
C ALA A 76 3.82 -2.11 -9.26
N GLU A 77 3.49 -2.42 -10.51
CA GLU A 77 2.20 -2.09 -11.11
C GLU A 77 1.03 -2.79 -10.39
N LYS A 78 1.20 -4.05 -9.95
CA LYS A 78 0.18 -4.79 -9.18
C LYS A 78 -0.06 -4.11 -7.83
N VAL A 79 1.00 -3.65 -7.16
CA VAL A 79 0.93 -2.87 -5.92
C VAL A 79 0.17 -1.57 -6.13
N MET A 80 0.47 -0.82 -7.19
CA MET A 80 -0.22 0.44 -7.47
C MET A 80 -1.69 0.26 -7.86
N ARG A 81 -2.03 -0.79 -8.62
CA ARG A 81 -3.44 -1.14 -8.88
C ARG A 81 -4.18 -1.51 -7.59
N PHE A 82 -3.52 -2.26 -6.69
CA PHE A 82 -4.08 -2.60 -5.37
C PHE A 82 -4.30 -1.35 -4.51
N LEU A 83 -3.28 -0.49 -4.36
CA LEU A 83 -3.36 0.77 -3.60
C LEU A 83 -4.47 1.69 -4.12
N ARG A 84 -4.62 1.86 -5.43
CA ARG A 84 -5.70 2.64 -6.06
C ARG A 84 -7.09 2.06 -5.82
N ALA A 85 -7.21 0.74 -5.68
CA ALA A 85 -8.48 0.09 -5.34
C ALA A 85 -8.77 0.19 -3.84
N ALA A 86 -7.74 -0.01 -3.00
CA ALA A 86 -7.82 0.08 -1.55
C ALA A 86 -8.22 1.48 -1.09
N ALA A 87 -7.58 2.53 -1.62
CA ALA A 87 -7.83 3.91 -1.20
C ALA A 87 -9.32 4.31 -1.31
N LYS A 88 -10.03 3.84 -2.34
CA LYS A 88 -11.48 4.08 -2.49
C LYS A 88 -12.29 3.55 -1.31
N VAL A 89 -11.94 2.35 -0.83
CA VAL A 89 -12.63 1.67 0.28
C VAL A 89 -12.36 2.34 1.64
N TYR A 90 -11.26 3.08 1.76
CA TYR A 90 -10.87 3.78 2.99
C TYR A 90 -11.16 5.29 2.98
N THR A 91 -11.72 5.83 1.89
CA THR A 91 -12.20 7.23 1.79
C THR A 91 -13.72 7.36 1.83
N ASP A 92 -14.45 6.24 1.68
CA ASP A 92 -15.92 6.15 1.75
C ASP A 92 -16.42 5.95 3.20
#